data_AF-A0A0F7UME2-F1
#
_entry.id   AF-A0A0F7UME2-F1
#
_cell.length_a   1.000
_cell.length_b   1.000
_cell.length_c   1.000
_cell.angle_alpha   90.00
_cell.angle_beta   90.00
_cell.angle_gamma   90.00
#
_symmetry.space_group_name_H-M   'P 1'
#
loop_
_entity.id
_entity.type
_entity.pdbx_description
1 polymer ?
#
loop_
_entity_poly.entity_id
_entity_poly.type
_entity_poly.pdbx_seq_one_letter_code
_entity_poly.pdbx_strand_id
1 'polypeptide(L)'
;MMAHGTVTGAFMVYEDFLNYKSGVYKHVYGGPLGGHAIKIIGWGTEDGEEYWHAVNSWNTYWGDSGHFKIEMGQCGVDNEMVAGEAAWQETEGVVNGDKHPGVEPAAEARPGSRARVEREM
;
A
#
# COMPACT_ATOMS: atom_id res chain seq x y z
N MET A 1 8.30 0.06 2.17
CA MET A 1 7.42 1.18 1.77
C MET A 1 8.13 2.49 1.43
N MET A 2 8.94 3.07 2.32
CA MET A 2 9.54 4.41 2.10
C MET A 2 10.31 4.56 0.78
N ALA A 3 11.01 3.51 0.33
CA ALA A 3 11.85 3.56 -0.86
C ALA A 3 11.20 2.96 -2.12
N HIS A 4 10.24 2.04 -1.96
CA HIS A 4 9.74 1.20 -3.07
C HIS A 4 8.20 1.20 -3.21
N GLY A 5 7.51 2.06 -2.47
CA GLY A 5 6.06 2.17 -2.53
C GLY A 5 5.33 1.06 -1.77
N THR A 6 4.09 0.80 -2.18
CA THR A 6 3.13 -0.06 -1.47
C THR A 6 3.56 -1.53 -1.45
N VAL A 7 3.11 -2.28 -0.45
CA VAL A 7 3.34 -3.73 -0.38
C VAL A 7 2.01 -4.48 -0.40
N THR A 8 2.01 -5.70 -0.93
CA THR A 8 0.88 -6.62 -0.77
C THR A 8 1.00 -7.28 0.59
N GLY A 9 -0.06 -7.21 1.39
CA GLY A 9 -0.20 -7.93 2.65
C GLY A 9 -1.28 -9.01 2.56
N ALA A 10 -1.32 -9.93 3.52
CA ALA A 10 -2.48 -10.77 3.76
C ALA A 10 -2.77 -10.90 5.25
N PHE A 11 -4.03 -11.11 5.60
CA PHE A 11 -4.48 -11.32 6.98
C PHE A 11 -5.68 -12.27 7.03
N MET A 12 -5.98 -12.81 8.21
CA MET A 12 -7.18 -13.59 8.45
C MET A 12 -8.39 -12.67 8.62
N VAL A 13 -9.41 -12.83 7.79
CA VAL A 13 -10.69 -12.13 7.95
C VAL A 13 -11.55 -12.84 8.97
N TYR A 14 -12.15 -12.08 9.87
CA TYR A 14 -13.18 -12.53 10.81
C TYR A 14 -14.54 -11.89 10.46
N GLU A 15 -15.63 -12.46 10.97
CA GLU A 15 -16.99 -11.99 10.69
C GLU A 15 -17.21 -10.50 11.03
N ASP A 16 -16.61 -10.02 12.12
CA ASP A 16 -16.72 -8.63 12.54
C ASP A 16 -16.07 -7.64 11.56
N PHE A 17 -15.00 -8.05 10.85
CA PHE A 17 -14.33 -7.22 9.85
C PHE A 17 -15.26 -6.82 8.71
N LEU A 18 -16.21 -7.68 8.34
CA LEU A 18 -17.17 -7.38 7.26
C LEU A 18 -17.98 -6.10 7.54
N ASN A 19 -18.16 -5.79 8.83
CA ASN A 19 -18.94 -4.64 9.30
C ASN A 19 -18.09 -3.39 9.58
N TYR A 20 -16.77 -3.44 9.35
CA TYR A 20 -15.88 -2.29 9.56
C TYR A 20 -16.39 -1.03 8.85
N LYS A 21 -16.25 0.12 9.53
CA LYS A 21 -16.64 1.45 9.03
C LYS A 21 -15.51 2.46 9.11
N SER A 22 -14.83 2.54 10.25
CA SER A 22 -13.74 3.48 10.50
C SER A 22 -12.94 3.09 11.75
N GLY A 23 -11.87 3.83 12.03
CA GLY A 23 -11.00 3.62 13.19
C GLY A 23 -9.95 2.53 12.96
N VAL A 24 -9.25 2.13 14.01
CA VAL A 24 -8.29 1.02 13.97
C VAL A 24 -9.02 -0.29 14.25
N TYR A 25 -9.11 -1.16 13.25
CA TYR A 25 -9.74 -2.47 13.41
C TYR A 25 -8.92 -3.36 14.34
N LYS A 26 -9.63 -3.99 15.28
CA LYS A 26 -9.18 -5.11 16.10
C LYS A 26 -10.29 -6.15 16.08
N HIS A 27 -9.92 -7.42 15.96
CA HIS A 27 -10.89 -8.48 16.07
C HIS A 27 -11.41 -8.58 17.51
N VAL A 28 -12.74 -8.61 17.68
CA VAL A 28 -13.41 -8.70 18.97
C VAL A 28 -14.40 -9.87 19.00
N TYR A 29 -15.03 -10.21 17.89
CA TYR A 29 -16.02 -11.29 17.84
C TYR A 29 -16.15 -11.96 16.47
N GLY A 30 -16.71 -13.17 16.47
CA GLY A 30 -17.03 -13.92 15.27
C GLY A 30 -15.95 -14.90 14.82
N GLY A 31 -16.33 -15.83 13.95
CA GLY A 31 -15.44 -16.88 13.45
C GLY A 31 -14.49 -16.42 12.34
N PRO A 32 -13.39 -17.16 12.08
CA PRO A 32 -12.54 -16.91 10.92
C PRO A 32 -13.29 -17.27 9.63
N LEU A 33 -13.20 -16.39 8.64
CA LEU A 33 -13.81 -16.55 7.32
C LEU A 33 -12.81 -16.96 6.23
N GLY A 34 -11.52 -16.74 6.46
CA GLY A 34 -10.44 -17.12 5.55
C GLY A 34 -9.39 -16.03 5.38
N GLY A 35 -8.31 -16.35 4.66
CA GLY A 35 -7.26 -15.39 4.33
C GLY A 35 -7.70 -14.41 3.24
N HIS A 36 -7.27 -13.15 3.34
CA HIS A 36 -7.56 -12.10 2.35
C HIS A 36 -6.33 -11.24 2.08
N ALA A 37 -6.03 -11.02 0.80
CA ALA A 37 -4.91 -10.20 0.37
C ALA A 37 -5.32 -8.74 0.17
N ILE A 38 -4.46 -7.82 0.59
CA ILE A 38 -4.71 -6.37 0.65
C ILE A 38 -3.49 -5.58 0.17
N LYS A 39 -3.70 -4.30 -0.15
CA LYS A 39 -2.61 -3.38 -0.50
C LYS A 39 -2.32 -2.45 0.67
N ILE A 40 -1.17 -2.60 1.32
CA ILE A 40 -0.74 -1.72 2.40
C ILE A 40 -0.12 -0.46 1.79
N ILE A 41 -0.66 0.69 2.18
CA ILE A 41 -0.32 2.01 1.63
C ILE A 41 0.26 2.97 2.67
N GLY A 42 0.29 2.58 3.95
CA GLY A 42 0.63 3.47 5.05
C GLY A 42 0.77 2.71 6.36
N TRP A 43 1.32 3.42 7.34
CA TRP A 43 1.19 3.09 8.75
C TRP A 43 1.09 4.40 9.54
N GLY A 44 0.73 4.30 10.82
CA GLY A 44 0.69 5.44 11.72
C GLY A 44 0.30 5.01 13.12
N THR A 45 -0.03 6.01 13.93
CA THR A 45 -0.55 5.81 15.28
C THR A 45 -1.82 6.64 15.44
N GLU A 46 -2.88 6.04 15.94
CA GLU A 46 -4.14 6.69 16.27
C GLU A 46 -4.52 6.28 17.70
N ASP A 47 -4.74 7.26 18.58
CA ASP A 47 -5.08 7.02 19.99
C ASP A 47 -4.14 6.06 20.75
N GLY A 48 -2.87 6.02 20.36
CA GLY A 48 -1.84 5.16 20.96
C GLY A 48 -1.74 3.77 20.33
N GLU A 49 -2.53 3.49 19.29
CA GLU A 49 -2.55 2.22 18.57
C GLU A 49 -1.80 2.34 17.24
N GLU A 50 -0.72 1.56 17.10
CA GLU A 50 0.01 1.47 15.84
C GLU A 50 -0.78 0.65 14.83
N TYR A 51 -0.91 1.15 13.60
CA TYR A 51 -1.75 0.54 12.57
C TYR A 51 -1.08 0.46 11.20
N TRP A 52 -1.50 -0.51 10.40
CA TRP A 52 -1.33 -0.51 8.95
C TRP A 52 -2.53 0.13 8.28
N HIS A 53 -2.30 1.04 7.33
CA HIS A 53 -3.32 1.63 6.47
C HIS A 53 -3.36 0.84 5.16
N ALA A 54 -4.52 0.30 4.82
CA ALA A 54 -4.69 -0.56 3.67
C ALA A 54 -5.86 -0.17 2.79
N VAL A 55 -5.71 -0.43 1.49
CA VAL A 55 -6.78 -0.37 0.49
C VAL A 55 -7.37 -1.76 0.36
N ASN A 56 -8.69 -1.87 0.54
CA ASN A 56 -9.43 -3.10 0.28
C ASN A 56 -9.89 -3.18 -1.19
N SER A 57 -10.33 -4.36 -1.61
CA SER A 57 -10.81 -4.66 -2.97
C SER A 57 -12.33 -4.84 -3.04
N TRP A 58 -13.08 -4.37 -2.03
CA TRP A 58 -14.53 -4.54 -1.91
C TRP A 58 -15.29 -3.25 -2.18
N ASN A 59 -15.01 -2.61 -3.32
CA ASN A 59 -15.56 -1.31 -3.74
C ASN A 59 -15.30 -0.16 -2.72
N THR A 60 -15.68 1.07 -3.09
CA THR A 60 -15.44 2.27 -2.28
C THR A 60 -16.53 2.57 -1.26
N TYR A 61 -17.65 1.83 -1.26
CA TYR A 61 -18.72 2.00 -0.27
C TYR A 61 -18.46 1.21 1.02
N TRP A 62 -17.53 0.26 0.97
CA TRP A 62 -17.12 -0.50 2.14
C TRP A 62 -16.08 0.26 2.98
N GLY A 63 -16.15 0.12 4.30
CA GLY A 63 -15.18 0.72 5.22
C GLY A 63 -15.07 2.24 5.09
N ASP A 64 -13.84 2.74 5.23
CA ASP A 64 -13.53 4.16 5.09
C ASP A 64 -13.20 4.48 3.63
N SER A 65 -14.25 4.60 2.82
CA SER A 65 -14.14 4.87 1.38
C SER A 65 -13.30 3.83 0.63
N GLY A 66 -13.43 2.54 0.98
CA GLY A 66 -12.64 1.43 0.45
C GLY A 66 -11.34 1.16 1.20
N HIS A 67 -11.02 1.96 2.22
CA HIS A 67 -9.84 1.78 3.07
C HIS A 67 -10.20 1.22 4.44
N PHE A 68 -9.18 0.74 5.12
CA PHE A 68 -9.27 0.41 6.54
C PHE A 68 -7.90 0.56 7.21
N LYS A 69 -7.94 0.73 8.53
CA LYS A 69 -6.77 0.60 9.39
C LYS A 69 -6.91 -0.68 10.19
N ILE A 70 -5.82 -1.41 10.37
CA ILE A 70 -5.76 -2.60 11.24
C ILE A 70 -4.59 -2.44 12.18
N GLU A 71 -4.81 -2.72 13.47
CA GLU A 71 -3.74 -2.66 14.47
C GLU A 71 -2.62 -3.65 14.10
N MET A 72 -1.37 -3.21 14.23
CA MET A 72 -0.22 -4.09 14.04
C MET A 72 -0.28 -5.27 15.04
N GLY A 73 0.05 -6.47 14.59
CA GLY A 73 -0.06 -7.71 15.38
C GLY A 73 -1.43 -8.39 15.30
N GLN A 74 -2.47 -7.74 14.76
CA GLN A 74 -3.79 -8.35 14.64
C GLN A 74 -3.91 -9.26 13.42
N CYS A 75 -4.69 -10.33 13.57
CA CYS A 75 -5.14 -11.20 12.48
C CYS A 75 -4.00 -11.75 11.57
N GLY A 76 -2.76 -11.78 12.07
CA GLY A 76 -1.59 -12.21 11.32
C GLY A 76 -1.12 -11.26 10.21
N VAL A 77 -1.56 -10.00 10.20
CA VAL A 77 -1.28 -9.03 9.11
C VAL A 77 0.22 -8.80 8.87
N ASP A 78 1.06 -8.97 9.89
CA ASP A 78 2.52 -8.78 9.79
C ASP A 78 3.26 -9.98 9.19
N ASN A 79 2.58 -11.11 9.02
CA ASN A 79 3.24 -12.37 8.68
C ASN A 79 3.45 -12.56 7.17
N GLU A 80 2.62 -11.92 6.34
CA GLU A 80 2.58 -12.16 4.89
C GLU A 80 2.65 -10.84 4.12
N MET A 81 3.82 -10.20 4.15
CA MET A 81 4.10 -9.00 3.35
C MET A 81 5.04 -9.31 2.20
N VAL A 82 4.60 -9.01 0.98
CA VAL A 82 5.34 -9.27 -0.27
C VAL A 82 5.39 -8.00 -1.12
N ALA A 83 6.55 -7.76 -1.71
CA ALA A 83 6.78 -6.70 -2.68
C ALA A 83 7.69 -7.21 -3.80
N GLY A 84 7.67 -6.53 -4.93
CA GLY A 84 8.57 -6.79 -6.04
C GLY A 84 8.99 -5.48 -6.69
N GLU A 85 10.20 -5.45 -7.23
CA GLU A 85 10.68 -4.33 -8.04
C GLU A 85 10.34 -4.60 -9.51
N ALA A 86 9.71 -3.64 -10.16
CA ALA A 86 9.46 -3.73 -11.59
C ALA A 86 10.77 -3.52 -12.36
N ALA A 87 11.09 -4.45 -13.24
CA ALA A 87 12.19 -4.29 -14.19
C ALA A 87 11.66 -3.74 -15.50
N TRP A 88 12.23 -2.65 -15.98
CA TRP A 88 12.00 -2.16 -17.34
C TRP A 88 12.73 -3.06 -18.34
N GLN A 89 12.03 -3.50 -19.37
CA GLN A 89 12.65 -4.16 -20.52
C GLN A 89 12.58 -3.22 -21.73
N GLU A 90 13.73 -2.89 -22.30
CA GLU A 90 13.78 -2.29 -23.63
C GLU A 90 13.52 -3.41 -24.65
N THR A 91 12.44 -3.30 -25.43
CA THR A 91 12.19 -4.20 -26.54
C THR A 91 12.94 -3.71 -27.77
N GLU A 92 13.83 -4.52 -28.33
CA GLU A 92 14.47 -4.20 -29.60
C GLU A 92 13.41 -4.13 -30.71
N GLY A 93 13.24 -2.96 -31.32
CA GLY A 93 12.35 -2.73 -32.47
C GLY A 93 11.18 -1.77 -32.28
N VAL A 94 10.94 -1.23 -31.07
CA VAL A 94 9.97 -0.14 -30.88
C VAL A 94 10.65 1.20 -31.15
N VAL A 95 10.33 1.79 -32.31
CA VAL A 95 10.83 3.11 -32.71
C VAL A 95 10.30 4.16 -31.72
N ASN A 96 11.18 5.03 -31.25
CA ASN A 96 10.90 6.09 -30.29
C ASN A 96 9.80 7.05 -30.85
N GLY A 97 8.53 6.79 -30.52
CA GLY A 97 7.40 7.48 -31.14
C GLY A 97 6.05 7.32 -30.43
N ASP A 98 5.78 6.16 -29.82
CA ASP A 98 4.50 5.94 -29.13
C ASP A 98 4.59 6.36 -27.66
N LYS A 99 4.58 7.68 -27.43
CA LYS A 99 4.30 8.21 -26.10
C LYS A 99 2.85 7.86 -25.75
N HIS A 100 2.63 6.95 -24.81
CA HIS A 100 1.33 6.85 -24.14
C HIS A 100 1.02 8.21 -23.49
N PRO A 101 -0.14 8.83 -23.76
CA PRO A 101 -0.48 10.08 -23.13
C PRO A 101 -0.80 9.84 -21.66
N GLY A 102 -0.05 10.47 -20.75
CA GLY A 102 -0.47 10.66 -19.36
C GLY A 102 0.32 9.94 -18.26
N VAL A 103 1.43 9.28 -18.56
CA VAL A 103 2.37 8.82 -17.52
C VAL A 103 3.64 9.65 -17.61
N GLU A 104 3.74 10.69 -16.79
CA GLU A 104 5.05 11.28 -16.53
C GLU A 104 5.87 10.28 -15.72
N PRO A 105 7.04 9.83 -16.20
CA PRO A 105 7.91 9.01 -15.38
C PRO A 105 8.33 9.83 -14.16
N ALA A 106 8.30 9.19 -12.98
CA ALA A 106 8.90 9.76 -11.78
C ALA A 106 10.33 10.17 -12.12
N ALA A 107 10.73 11.39 -11.76
CA ALA A 107 12.03 11.95 -12.11
C ALA A 107 13.16 11.00 -11.68
N GLU A 108 13.72 10.27 -12.64
CA GLU A 108 14.95 9.52 -12.41
C GLU A 108 16.05 10.54 -12.11
N ALA A 109 16.62 10.44 -10.91
CA ALA A 109 17.86 11.11 -10.59
C ALA A 109 18.94 10.56 -11.53
N ARG A 110 19.29 11.34 -12.57
CA ARG A 110 20.34 10.98 -13.51
C ARG A 110 21.63 10.66 -12.74
N PRO A 111 22.31 9.54 -13.00
CA PRO A 111 23.63 9.31 -12.43
C PRO A 111 24.59 10.37 -12.99
N GLY A 112 25.01 11.32 -12.15
CA GLY A 112 26.08 12.26 -12.48
C GLY A 112 25.75 13.77 -12.41
N SER A 113 24.53 14.20 -12.07
CA SER A 113 24.28 15.64 -11.83
C SER A 113 24.52 15.98 -10.36
N ARG A 114 25.59 16.75 -10.09
CA ARG A 114 25.90 17.34 -8.79
C ARG A 114 24.67 18.06 -8.21
N ALA A 115 24.32 17.73 -6.97
CA ALA A 115 23.34 18.48 -6.20
C ALA A 115 23.75 19.95 -6.12
N ARG A 116 22.90 20.84 -6.63
CA ARG A 116 23.02 22.28 -6.36
C ARG A 116 22.52 22.49 -4.95
N VAL A 117 23.45 22.70 -4.02
CA VAL A 117 23.15 23.21 -2.68
C VAL A 117 22.62 24.63 -2.86
N GLU A 118 21.33 24.84 -2.67
CA GLU A 118 20.80 26.16 -2.34
C GLU A 118 20.60 26.22 -0.82
N ARG A 119 21.25 27.23 -0.23
CA ARG A 119 21.23 27.56 1.20
C ARG A 119 19.91 28.25 1.54
N GLU A 120 19.52 28.06 2.80
CA GLU A 120 18.50 28.76 3.60
C GLU A 120 18.03 30.14 3.13
N MET A 121 16.71 30.38 3.24
CA MET A 121 16.11 31.37 4.16
C MET A 121 14.78 30.83 4.71
#